data_AF-A0A9Q2ETU0-F1
#
_entry.id   AF-A0A9Q2ETU0-F1
#
_cell.length_a   1.000
_cell.length_b   1.000
_cell.length_c   1.000
_cell.angle_alpha   90.00
_cell.angle_beta   90.00
_cell.angle_gamma   90.00
#
_symmetry.space_group_name_H-M   'P 1'
#
loop_
_entity.id
_entity.type
_entity.pdbx_description
1 polymer ?
#
loop_
_entity_poly.entity_id
_entity_poly.type
_entity_poly.pdbx_seq_one_letter_code
_entity_poly.pdbx_strand_id
1 'polypeptide(L)'
;MRPNFFKWSLISFVLGTFGQTTSAKEYFDPSLLQAVNGEIPIADTTEMSKGFQPAGVYRVTININQKKTYIKDIRFELNKQKELYPCLTYSDYKKFGINIDKILANAKDNALTKKCVAINDQVQDAVAELDFSKLELNISIPQIDLIDETVNGVPQEEWDDGIPALLMQYQ
;
A
#
# COMPACT_ATOMS: atom_id res chain seq x y z
N MET A 1 -78.84 -18.93 -35.23
CA MET A 1 -77.42 -19.37 -35.22
C MET A 1 -76.84 -19.07 -33.84
N ARG A 2 -76.12 -20.03 -33.22
CA ARG A 2 -75.10 -19.81 -32.16
C ARG A 2 -73.75 -19.49 -32.85
N PRO A 3 -72.65 -19.01 -32.21
CA PRO A 3 -72.22 -19.11 -30.79
C PRO A 3 -71.87 -17.73 -30.15
N ASN A 4 -70.99 -17.58 -29.13
CA ASN A 4 -70.98 -18.02 -27.71
C ASN A 4 -69.96 -17.12 -26.92
N PHE A 5 -69.85 -17.25 -25.58
CA PHE A 5 -68.72 -16.95 -24.65
C PHE A 5 -67.87 -15.65 -24.80
N PHE A 6 -67.52 -14.91 -23.73
CA PHE A 6 -66.60 -15.32 -22.65
C PHE A 6 -66.57 -14.25 -21.52
N LYS A 7 -66.35 -14.65 -20.25
CA LYS A 7 -66.14 -13.73 -19.11
C LYS A 7 -64.63 -13.49 -18.94
N TRP A 8 -64.18 -12.36 -18.39
CA TRP A 8 -63.07 -12.39 -17.41
C TRP A 8 -62.92 -11.14 -16.52
N SER A 9 -62.17 -11.34 -15.44
CA SER A 9 -61.99 -10.44 -14.30
C SER A 9 -61.06 -9.27 -14.59
N LEU A 10 -61.36 -8.08 -14.04
CA LEU A 10 -60.42 -6.96 -14.03
C LEU A 10 -59.44 -7.12 -12.86
N ILE A 11 -58.22 -7.53 -13.19
CA ILE A 11 -57.09 -7.67 -12.27
C ILE A 11 -56.56 -6.26 -11.94
N SER A 12 -56.50 -5.91 -10.65
CA SER A 12 -55.93 -4.64 -10.19
C SER A 12 -54.42 -4.64 -10.42
N PHE A 13 -53.95 -3.74 -11.29
CA PHE A 13 -52.56 -3.64 -11.70
C PHE A 13 -51.71 -2.94 -10.63
N VAL A 14 -50.90 -3.70 -9.90
CA VAL A 14 -49.92 -3.15 -8.95
C VAL A 14 -48.71 -2.64 -9.74
N LEU A 15 -48.55 -1.31 -9.85
CA LEU A 15 -47.30 -0.72 -10.32
C LEU A 15 -46.21 -0.91 -9.25
N GLY A 16 -45.43 -1.98 -9.36
CA GLY A 16 -44.14 -2.07 -8.71
C GLY A 16 -43.16 -1.10 -9.36
N THR A 17 -42.77 -0.04 -8.66
CA THR A 17 -41.73 0.88 -9.13
C THR A 17 -40.37 0.19 -9.13
N PHE A 18 -39.98 -0.37 -10.27
CA PHE A 18 -38.64 -0.91 -10.49
C PHE A 18 -37.65 0.25 -10.59
N GLY A 19 -37.06 0.64 -9.46
CA GLY A 19 -35.97 1.61 -9.43
C GLY A 19 -34.73 1.01 -10.08
N GLN A 20 -34.35 1.48 -11.28
CA GLN A 20 -33.10 1.05 -11.91
C GLN A 20 -31.92 1.79 -11.28
N THR A 21 -30.99 1.03 -10.69
CA THR A 21 -29.70 1.56 -10.23
C THR A 21 -28.79 1.78 -11.42
N THR A 22 -28.69 3.01 -11.90
CA THR A 22 -27.74 3.39 -12.95
C THR A 22 -26.32 3.44 -12.39
N SER A 23 -25.48 2.44 -12.69
CA SER A 23 -24.04 2.51 -12.42
C SER A 23 -23.36 3.26 -13.56
N ALA A 24 -22.95 4.51 -13.29
CA ALA A 24 -21.93 5.17 -14.09
C ALA A 24 -20.56 4.59 -13.72
N LYS A 25 -19.67 4.44 -14.71
CA LYS A 25 -18.26 4.16 -14.49
C LYS A 25 -17.49 5.47 -14.68
N GLU A 26 -16.45 5.70 -13.88
CA GLU A 26 -15.49 6.76 -14.18
C GLU A 26 -14.84 6.54 -15.55
N TYR A 27 -14.46 7.63 -16.21
CA TYR A 27 -13.73 7.64 -17.47
C TYR A 27 -12.71 8.78 -17.45
N PHE A 28 -11.47 8.48 -17.82
CA PHE A 28 -10.40 9.46 -17.98
C PHE A 28 -10.09 9.59 -19.47
N ASP A 29 -10.28 10.78 -20.04
CA ASP A 29 -9.97 11.04 -21.44
C ASP A 29 -8.44 11.16 -21.63
N PRO A 30 -7.79 10.27 -22.43
CA PRO A 30 -6.33 10.32 -22.64
C PRO A 30 -5.89 11.59 -23.38
N SER A 31 -6.77 12.28 -24.11
CA SER A 31 -6.43 13.52 -24.81
C SER A 31 -6.19 14.72 -23.87
N LEU A 32 -6.64 14.61 -22.62
CA LEU A 32 -6.38 15.61 -21.57
C LEU A 32 -5.03 15.41 -20.85
N LEU A 33 -4.31 14.32 -21.13
CA LEU A 33 -2.98 14.09 -20.58
C LEU A 33 -1.93 14.87 -21.38
N GLN A 34 -1.11 15.65 -20.68
CA GLN A 34 -0.02 16.39 -21.31
C GLN A 34 1.06 15.42 -21.82
N ALA A 35 1.32 15.47 -23.12
CA ALA A 35 2.40 14.73 -23.75
C ALA A 35 3.77 15.21 -23.24
N VAL A 36 4.59 14.29 -22.74
CA VAL A 36 6.00 14.58 -22.40
C VAL A 36 6.82 14.31 -23.66
N ASN A 37 7.59 15.29 -24.12
CA ASN A 37 8.36 15.24 -25.37
C ASN A 37 7.53 15.00 -26.66
N GLY A 38 6.22 15.26 -26.63
CA GLY A 38 5.33 15.06 -27.78
C GLY A 38 4.74 13.65 -27.91
N GLU A 39 5.11 12.72 -27.03
CA GLU A 39 4.50 11.40 -26.91
C GLU A 39 3.44 11.42 -25.80
N ILE A 40 2.26 10.85 -26.07
CA ILE A 40 1.24 10.65 -25.04
C ILE A 40 1.73 9.49 -24.15
N PRO A 41 2.04 9.71 -22.86
CA PRO A 41 2.72 8.69 -22.04
C PRO A 41 1.82 7.49 -21.72
N ILE A 42 0.49 7.64 -21.83
CA ILE A 42 -0.50 6.59 -21.55
C ILE A 42 -1.62 6.68 -22.59
N ALA A 43 -1.62 5.78 -23.58
CA ALA A 43 -2.63 5.74 -24.63
C ALA A 43 -3.94 5.02 -24.20
N ASP A 44 -3.89 4.21 -23.14
CA ASP A 44 -5.05 3.51 -22.57
C ASP A 44 -5.21 3.85 -21.08
N THR A 45 -6.23 4.63 -20.78
CA THR A 45 -6.62 5.08 -19.44
C THR A 45 -7.67 4.18 -18.77
N THR A 46 -8.09 3.08 -19.41
CA THR A 46 -9.16 2.19 -18.93
C THR A 46 -8.82 1.51 -17.59
N GLU A 47 -7.53 1.33 -17.30
CA GLU A 47 -7.10 0.82 -15.99
C GLU A 47 -7.08 1.93 -14.93
N MET A 48 -6.66 3.15 -15.29
CA MET A 48 -6.70 4.31 -14.39
C MET A 48 -8.13 4.61 -13.92
N SER A 49 -9.14 4.42 -14.79
CA SER A 49 -10.55 4.56 -14.41
C SER A 49 -11.07 3.50 -13.43
N LYS A 50 -10.28 2.48 -13.13
CA LYS A 50 -10.55 1.46 -12.10
C LYS A 50 -9.72 1.67 -10.83
N GLY A 51 -9.00 2.79 -10.71
CA GLY A 51 -8.08 3.06 -9.60
C GLY A 51 -6.72 2.36 -9.70
N PHE A 52 -6.34 1.83 -10.87
CA PHE A 52 -5.03 1.20 -11.07
C PHE A 52 -3.88 2.18 -10.85
N GLN A 53 -2.82 1.71 -10.21
CA GLN A 53 -1.61 2.46 -9.90
C GLN A 53 -0.42 1.74 -10.56
N PRO A 54 0.42 2.43 -11.36
CA PRO A 54 1.52 1.76 -12.06
C PRO A 54 2.66 1.38 -11.10
N ALA A 55 3.39 0.32 -11.44
CA ALA A 55 4.66 0.02 -10.77
C ALA A 55 5.67 1.15 -11.01
N GLY A 56 6.49 1.47 -10.01
CA GLY A 56 7.37 2.64 -10.08
C GLY A 56 8.19 2.87 -8.82
N VAL A 57 8.85 4.03 -8.73
CA VAL A 57 9.51 4.49 -7.51
C VAL A 57 8.69 5.66 -6.95
N TYR A 58 8.25 5.52 -5.70
CA TYR A 58 7.43 6.50 -5.01
C TYR A 58 8.12 6.95 -3.72
N ARG A 59 8.14 8.26 -3.49
CA ARG A 59 8.56 8.84 -2.22
C ARG A 59 7.43 8.69 -1.22
N VAL A 60 7.61 7.82 -0.23
CA VAL A 60 6.56 7.46 0.72
C VAL A 60 6.97 7.75 2.17
N THR A 61 5.96 8.07 2.97
CA THR A 61 6.04 8.13 4.43
C THR A 61 5.78 6.73 4.98
N ILE A 62 6.79 6.10 5.57
CA ILE A 62 6.74 4.71 6.04
C ILE A 62 6.45 4.69 7.54
N ASN A 63 5.32 4.12 7.94
CA ASN A 63 4.88 4.00 9.33
C ASN A 63 5.04 2.55 9.80
N ILE A 64 5.92 2.29 10.75
CA ILE A 64 6.12 0.96 11.34
C ILE A 64 5.34 0.82 12.64
N ASN A 65 4.45 -0.17 12.73
CA ASN A 65 3.62 -0.47 13.90
C ASN A 65 2.95 0.79 14.51
N GLN A 66 2.50 1.71 13.66
CA GLN A 66 1.88 3.01 13.99
C GLN A 66 2.76 3.97 14.85
N LYS A 67 4.08 3.73 14.95
CA LYS A 67 4.99 4.49 15.84
C LYS A 67 6.19 5.12 15.15
N LYS A 68 7.01 4.34 14.43
CA LYS A 68 8.26 4.83 13.82
C LYS A 68 7.95 5.32 12.40
N THR A 69 8.27 6.58 12.09
CA THR A 69 7.99 7.21 10.79
C THR A 69 9.29 7.53 10.05
N TYR A 70 9.41 7.10 8.80
CA TYR A 70 10.54 7.38 7.91
C TYR A 70 10.03 8.00 6.60
N ILE A 71 10.85 8.77 5.89
CA ILE A 71 10.54 9.24 4.54
C ILE A 71 11.62 8.70 3.59
N LYS A 72 11.21 7.88 2.61
CA LYS A 72 12.15 7.24 1.67
C LYS A 72 11.51 7.03 0.30
N ASP A 73 12.33 7.11 -0.74
CA ASP A 73 11.97 6.68 -2.08
C ASP A 73 12.03 5.13 -2.13
N ILE A 74 10.87 4.48 -2.30
CA ILE A 74 10.72 3.02 -2.36
C ILE A 74 10.26 2.61 -3.76
N ARG A 75 10.84 1.52 -4.26
CA ARG A 75 10.39 0.88 -5.51
C ARG A 75 9.22 -0.06 -5.20
N PHE A 76 8.16 0.00 -5.98
CA PHE A 76 6.99 -0.85 -5.88
C PHE A 76 6.81 -1.71 -7.13
N GLU A 77 6.49 -2.98 -6.94
CA GLU A 77 6.09 -3.91 -8.01
C GLU A 77 4.59 -4.27 -7.86
N LEU A 78 3.99 -4.83 -8.92
CA LEU A 78 2.59 -5.23 -8.95
C LEU A 78 2.45 -6.73 -8.67
N ASN A 79 1.58 -7.10 -7.74
CA ASN A 79 1.23 -8.51 -7.51
C ASN A 79 0.30 -9.05 -8.62
N LYS A 80 -0.13 -10.30 -8.51
CA LYS A 80 -1.04 -10.93 -9.50
C LYS A 80 -2.42 -10.27 -9.56
N GLN A 81 -2.80 -9.56 -8.50
CA GLN A 81 -4.05 -8.85 -8.31
C GLN A 81 -3.97 -7.38 -8.77
N LYS A 82 -2.80 -6.91 -9.25
CA LYS A 82 -2.49 -5.52 -9.62
C LYS A 82 -2.42 -4.54 -8.44
N GLU A 83 -2.11 -5.03 -7.25
CA GLU A 83 -1.85 -4.20 -6.06
C GLU A 83 -0.33 -3.96 -5.93
N LEU A 84 0.05 -2.77 -5.47
CA LEU A 84 1.45 -2.39 -5.28
C LEU A 84 2.02 -2.96 -3.97
N TYR A 85 3.17 -3.64 -4.05
CA TYR A 85 3.94 -4.08 -2.87
C TYR A 85 5.35 -3.45 -2.85
N PRO A 86 5.88 -3.09 -1.66
CA PRO A 86 7.16 -2.40 -1.54
C PRO A 86 8.37 -3.35 -1.65
N CYS A 87 9.42 -2.89 -2.33
CA CYS A 87 10.69 -3.58 -2.46
C CYS A 87 11.68 -3.12 -1.39
N LEU A 88 11.53 -3.66 -0.19
CA LEU A 88 12.30 -3.31 1.00
C LEU A 88 13.64 -4.05 1.03
N THR A 89 14.72 -3.36 1.43
CA THR A 89 16.07 -3.93 1.51
C THR A 89 16.39 -4.43 2.92
N TYR A 90 17.46 -5.21 3.08
CA TYR A 90 17.94 -5.61 4.42
C TYR A 90 18.31 -4.40 5.30
N SER A 91 18.79 -3.31 4.69
CA SER A 91 19.04 -2.05 5.39
C SER A 91 17.77 -1.35 5.85
N ASP A 92 16.63 -1.54 5.17
CA ASP A 92 15.33 -1.05 5.63
C ASP A 92 14.79 -1.90 6.78
N TYR A 93 14.84 -3.23 6.65
CA TYR A 93 14.45 -4.15 7.72
C TYR A 93 15.21 -3.90 9.03
N LYS A 94 16.54 -3.68 8.97
CA LYS A 94 17.32 -3.28 10.15
C LYS A 94 16.82 -1.96 10.77
N LYS A 95 16.55 -0.95 9.94
CA LYS A 95 16.03 0.36 10.41
C LYS A 95 14.65 0.26 11.04
N PHE A 96 13.80 -0.65 10.56
CA PHE A 96 12.48 -0.92 11.14
C PHE A 96 12.55 -1.75 12.44
N GLY A 97 13.76 -2.13 12.87
CA GLY A 97 13.99 -2.93 14.07
C GLY A 97 13.79 -4.42 13.87
N ILE A 98 13.75 -4.93 12.64
CA ILE A 98 13.65 -6.37 12.37
C ILE A 98 15.00 -7.03 12.62
N ASN A 99 15.01 -8.10 13.42
CA ASN A 99 16.17 -8.94 13.62
C ASN A 99 16.37 -9.80 12.37
N ILE A 100 17.31 -9.38 11.51
CA ILE A 100 17.63 -10.05 10.25
C ILE A 100 17.98 -11.52 10.47
N ASP A 101 18.73 -11.85 11.53
CA ASP A 101 19.23 -13.20 11.78
C ASP A 101 18.10 -14.21 12.05
N LYS A 102 16.94 -13.75 12.55
CA LYS A 102 15.72 -14.57 12.67
C LYS A 102 15.07 -14.89 11.31
N ILE A 103 15.14 -13.96 10.35
CA ILE A 103 14.45 -14.06 9.05
C ILE A 103 15.35 -14.51 7.89
N LEU A 104 16.67 -14.58 8.07
CA LEU A 104 17.67 -14.90 7.03
C LEU A 104 17.39 -16.19 6.22
N ALA A 105 16.71 -17.18 6.82
CA ALA A 105 16.37 -18.43 6.15
C ALA A 105 15.37 -18.25 4.98
N ASN A 106 14.47 -17.26 5.09
CA ASN A 106 13.39 -17.01 4.13
C ASN A 106 13.57 -15.68 3.38
N ALA A 107 14.24 -14.71 4.00
CA ALA A 107 14.49 -13.39 3.43
C ALA A 107 15.53 -13.39 2.30
N LYS A 108 15.44 -12.38 1.43
CA LYS A 108 16.40 -12.08 0.34
C LYS A 108 16.51 -10.57 0.22
N ASP A 109 17.72 -10.04 0.06
CA ASP A 109 17.90 -8.60 -0.06
C ASP A 109 17.48 -8.10 -1.44
N ASN A 110 16.37 -7.36 -1.49
CA ASN A 110 15.86 -6.75 -2.72
C ASN A 110 16.80 -5.71 -3.34
N ALA A 111 17.88 -5.31 -2.64
CA ALA A 111 18.98 -4.52 -3.24
C ALA A 111 19.90 -5.38 -4.14
N LEU A 112 20.05 -6.67 -3.82
CA LEU A 112 20.98 -7.59 -4.50
C LEU A 112 20.27 -8.42 -5.57
N THR A 113 18.95 -8.59 -5.49
CA THR A 113 18.15 -9.35 -6.44
C THR A 113 17.44 -8.46 -7.46
N LYS A 114 17.53 -8.82 -8.76
CA LYS A 114 16.71 -8.20 -9.83
C LYS A 114 15.20 -8.47 -9.71
N LYS A 115 14.78 -9.28 -8.75
CA LYS A 115 13.39 -9.60 -8.44
C LYS A 115 13.07 -9.05 -7.06
N CYS A 116 11.92 -8.39 -6.93
CA CYS A 116 11.37 -8.00 -5.64
C CYS A 116 10.62 -9.16 -5.01
N VAL A 117 10.80 -9.34 -3.70
CA VAL A 117 10.01 -10.25 -2.86
C VAL A 117 9.32 -9.38 -1.81
N ALA A 118 8.01 -9.59 -1.63
CA ALA A 118 7.20 -8.80 -0.71
C ALA A 118 7.49 -9.20 0.75
N ILE A 119 7.31 -8.25 1.69
CA ILE A 119 7.65 -8.46 3.11
C ILE A 119 6.88 -9.64 3.73
N ASN A 120 5.61 -9.83 3.35
CA ASN A 120 4.74 -10.93 3.79
C ASN A 120 5.25 -12.33 3.39
N ASP A 121 6.12 -12.42 2.38
CA ASP A 121 6.75 -13.68 1.95
C ASP A 121 8.12 -13.90 2.63
N GLN A 122 8.66 -12.89 3.33
CA GLN A 122 9.99 -12.90 3.96
C GLN A 122 9.94 -12.91 5.49
N VAL A 123 8.92 -12.26 6.05
CA VAL A 123 8.63 -12.17 7.49
C VAL A 123 7.23 -12.71 7.70
N GLN A 124 7.09 -13.77 8.50
CA GLN A 124 5.80 -14.41 8.75
C GLN A 124 4.84 -13.41 9.41
N ASP A 125 3.56 -13.43 9.03
CA ASP A 125 2.50 -12.57 9.57
C ASP A 125 2.76 -11.04 9.48
N ALA A 126 3.78 -10.61 8.73
CA ALA A 126 4.02 -9.20 8.43
C ALA A 126 3.15 -8.72 7.26
N VAL A 127 2.64 -7.50 7.37
CA VAL A 127 1.73 -6.89 6.38
C VAL A 127 2.25 -5.51 6.01
N ALA A 128 2.21 -5.15 4.73
CA ALA A 128 2.50 -3.81 4.25
C ALA A 128 1.39 -3.32 3.32
N GLU A 129 0.78 -2.19 3.68
CA GLU A 129 -0.34 -1.58 2.98
C GLU A 129 0.03 -0.15 2.55
N LEU A 130 -0.17 0.16 1.27
CA LEU A 130 0.09 1.49 0.70
C LEU A 130 -1.21 2.27 0.56
N ASP A 131 -1.37 3.34 1.34
CA ASP A 131 -2.32 4.41 1.00
C ASP A 131 -1.67 5.31 -0.06
N PHE A 132 -1.94 4.99 -1.33
CA PHE A 132 -1.41 5.73 -2.47
C PHE A 132 -1.89 7.18 -2.52
N SER A 133 -3.07 7.49 -1.98
CA SER A 133 -3.61 8.86 -1.97
C SER A 133 -2.83 9.78 -1.03
N LYS A 134 -2.25 9.24 0.05
CA LYS A 134 -1.36 9.98 0.96
C LYS A 134 0.13 9.72 0.73
N LEU A 135 0.48 8.73 -0.12
CA LEU A 135 1.81 8.15 -0.23
C LEU A 135 2.33 7.64 1.14
N GLU A 136 1.46 7.00 1.92
CA GLU A 136 1.77 6.43 3.23
C GLU A 136 1.87 4.91 3.14
N LEU A 137 3.02 4.35 3.53
CA LEU A 137 3.26 2.91 3.60
C LEU A 137 3.18 2.45 5.05
N ASN A 138 2.07 1.81 5.42
CA ASN A 138 1.87 1.28 6.76
C ASN A 138 2.35 -0.16 6.82
N ILE A 139 3.31 -0.45 7.71
CA ILE A 139 3.90 -1.79 7.87
C ILE A 139 3.62 -2.29 9.29
N SER A 140 2.98 -3.45 9.38
CA SER A 140 2.77 -4.18 10.63
C SER A 140 3.73 -5.36 10.70
N ILE A 141 4.48 -5.45 11.80
CA ILE A 141 5.55 -6.45 12.00
C ILE A 141 5.34 -7.14 13.35
N PRO A 142 5.29 -8.49 13.41
CA PRO A 142 5.19 -9.22 14.67
C PRO A 142 6.35 -8.94 15.63
N GLN A 143 6.03 -8.83 16.92
CA GLN A 143 7.02 -8.54 17.97
C GLN A 143 8.10 -9.63 18.10
N ILE A 144 7.83 -10.86 17.67
CA ILE A 144 8.81 -11.96 17.71
C ILE A 144 9.96 -11.76 16.72
N ASP A 145 9.75 -11.06 15.61
CA ASP A 145 10.77 -10.78 14.59
C ASP A 145 11.52 -9.47 14.86
N LEU A 146 11.02 -8.63 15.76
CA LEU A 146 11.71 -7.41 16.17
C LEU A 146 12.92 -7.71 17.08
N ILE A 147 13.82 -6.74 17.14
CA ILE A 147 14.89 -6.63 18.12
C ILE A 147 14.28 -6.19 19.44
N ASP A 148 14.61 -6.90 20.52
CA ASP A 148 14.16 -6.55 21.86
C ASP A 148 15.06 -5.42 22.41
N GLU A 149 14.56 -4.18 22.34
CA GLU A 149 15.22 -2.98 22.88
C GLU A 149 15.40 -3.06 24.41
N THR A 150 14.63 -3.88 25.13
CA THR A 150 14.73 -4.02 26.60
C THR A 150 15.87 -4.96 27.03
N VAL A 151 16.23 -5.93 26.18
CA VAL A 151 17.32 -6.89 26.43
C VAL A 151 18.64 -6.41 25.82
N ASN A 152 18.60 -5.78 24.64
CA ASN A 152 19.80 -5.34 23.93
C ASN A 152 20.22 -3.90 24.27
N GLY A 153 19.34 -3.12 24.93
CA GLY A 153 19.54 -1.70 25.17
C GLY A 153 19.34 -0.84 23.92
N VAL A 154 19.56 0.47 24.08
CA VAL A 154 19.53 1.43 22.97
C VAL A 154 20.86 1.31 22.19
N PRO A 155 20.84 1.18 20.85
CA PRO A 155 22.06 1.10 20.03
C PRO A 155 23.00 2.28 20.27
N GLN A 156 24.32 2.05 20.28
CA GLN A 156 25.30 3.10 20.54
C GLN A 156 25.27 4.20 19.48
N GLU A 157 24.83 3.88 18.26
CA GLU A 157 24.64 4.83 17.16
C GLU A 157 23.48 5.82 17.40
N GLU A 158 22.60 5.56 18.37
CA GLU A 158 21.51 6.46 18.78
C GLU A 158 21.86 7.27 20.04
N TRP A 159 23.07 7.12 20.61
CA TRP A 159 23.48 7.86 21.79
C TRP A 159 23.91 9.28 21.42
N ASP A 160 23.40 10.27 22.15
CA ASP A 160 23.84 11.66 22.06
C ASP A 160 24.96 11.90 23.07
N ASP A 161 26.17 12.23 22.57
CA ASP A 161 27.31 12.66 23.40
C ASP A 161 27.03 14.00 24.12
N GLY A 162 25.97 14.70 23.72
CA GLY A 162 25.56 16.00 24.22
C GLY A 162 26.41 17.14 23.66
N ILE A 163 26.23 18.33 24.24
CA ILE A 163 27.03 19.51 23.89
C ILE A 163 28.17 19.74 24.90
N PRO A 164 29.36 20.16 24.46
CA PRO A 164 30.43 20.56 25.38
C PRO A 164 29.97 21.70 26.30
N ALA A 165 30.00 21.46 27.61
CA ALA A 165 29.49 22.40 28.61
C ALA A 165 30.47 22.56 29.79
N LEU A 166 30.49 23.76 30.37
CA LEU A 166 31.20 24.08 31.61
C LEU A 166 30.15 24.25 32.73
N LEU A 167 30.25 23.45 33.79
CA LEU A 167 29.39 23.53 34.97
C LEU A 167 30.18 24.03 36.18
N MET A 168 29.70 25.09 36.81
CA MET A 168 30.23 25.60 38.08
C MET A 168 29.07 25.74 39.08
N GLN A 169 29.24 25.16 40.27
CA GLN A 169 28.32 25.26 41.39
C GLN A 169 29.08 25.83 42.58
N TYR A 170 28.44 26.72 43.34
CA TYR A 170 28.94 27.18 44.64
C TYR A 170 28.04 26.64 45.75
N GLN A 171 28.61 26.40 46.93
CA GLN A 171 27.93 26.00 48.16
C GLN A 171 27.95 27.15 49.17
#